data_AF-A0A3D2V7C8-F1
#
_entry.id   AF-A0A3D2V7C8-F1
#
_cell.length_a   1.000
_cell.length_b   1.000
_cell.length_c   1.000
_cell.angle_alpha   90.00
_cell.angle_beta   90.00
_cell.angle_gamma   90.00
#
_symmetry.space_group_name_H-M   'P 1'
#
loop_
_entity.id
_entity.type
_entity.pdbx_description
1 polymer ?
#
loop_
_entity_poly.entity_id
_entity_poly.type
_entity_poly.pdbx_seq_one_letter_code
_entity_poly.pdbx_strand_id
1 'polypeptide(L)'
;IFTDTDNAVKEYPELLREYFGKIIPPDDNKFAALNSAVWSGGSFIYIPPGVKIEFPLQAYFRINAESMGQFERTLIIVDEGAEVHYVEGCTAPMYSTESLHSAVVEVVCKKGSRCRYSTIQNWANNILNLVTKRAMAYEDATMEWVDGNLGSQLTMKYPAVYMMEPGARGEILSIAFSGKNQHQDAGAKLVHCAPNTTGQIISKSISKDGGRSSYRGLVRVEKDAKNSKCNVVCDALILDPESRSDTYPYIEIAEQDVSIGHEASVSRIGEEQMFYLQSRGLTEAEASAMIVNGFIEPLVKELPMEYAVELNRLIQLQMEGSVG
;
A
#
# COMPACT_ATOMS: atom_id res chain seq x y z
N ILE A 1 -12.49 -11.27 -16.46
CA ILE A 1 -11.27 -11.28 -17.30
C ILE A 1 -10.09 -11.09 -16.37
N PHE A 2 -9.05 -11.93 -16.49
CA PHE A 2 -7.76 -11.73 -15.82
C PHE A 2 -6.66 -12.14 -16.81
N THR A 3 -5.91 -11.15 -17.30
CA THR A 3 -4.82 -11.33 -18.28
C THR A 3 -3.76 -10.24 -18.07
N ASP A 4 -2.62 -10.31 -18.76
CA ASP A 4 -1.63 -9.24 -18.76
C ASP A 4 -2.08 -8.05 -19.62
N THR A 5 -1.53 -6.87 -19.33
CA THR A 5 -1.87 -5.63 -20.02
C THR A 5 -1.50 -5.65 -21.51
N ASP A 6 -0.44 -6.39 -21.89
CA ASP A 6 0.02 -6.55 -23.29
C ASP A 6 -0.97 -7.35 -24.16
N ASN A 7 -1.65 -8.32 -23.58
CA ASN A 7 -2.73 -9.07 -24.22
C ASN A 7 -4.04 -8.30 -24.15
N ALA A 8 -4.32 -7.62 -23.03
CA ALA A 8 -5.55 -6.86 -22.87
C ALA A 8 -5.71 -5.75 -23.92
N VAL A 9 -4.63 -5.07 -24.30
CA VAL A 9 -4.68 -4.04 -25.35
C VAL A 9 -5.03 -4.61 -26.73
N LYS A 10 -4.76 -5.89 -26.99
CA LYS A 10 -5.08 -6.57 -28.25
C LYS A 10 -6.47 -7.18 -28.23
N GLU A 11 -6.84 -7.83 -27.14
CA GLU A 11 -8.08 -8.62 -27.02
C GLU A 11 -9.29 -7.79 -26.56
N TYR A 12 -9.06 -6.77 -25.72
CA TYR A 12 -10.11 -5.93 -25.13
C TYR A 12 -9.84 -4.42 -25.33
N PRO A 13 -9.59 -3.96 -26.57
CA PRO A 13 -9.16 -2.58 -26.84
C PRO A 13 -10.20 -1.53 -26.43
N GLU A 14 -11.50 -1.86 -26.46
CA GLU A 14 -12.54 -0.91 -26.07
C GLU A 14 -12.51 -0.60 -24.57
N LEU A 15 -12.38 -1.63 -23.72
CA LEU A 15 -12.23 -1.45 -22.27
C LEU A 15 -10.96 -0.67 -21.93
N LEU A 16 -9.84 -0.98 -22.60
CA LEU A 16 -8.59 -0.26 -22.39
C LEU A 16 -8.72 1.20 -22.79
N ARG A 17 -9.32 1.53 -23.94
CA ARG A 17 -9.52 2.93 -24.36
C ARG A 17 -10.39 3.72 -23.39
N GLU A 18 -11.38 3.07 -22.79
CA GLU A 18 -12.30 3.71 -21.83
C GLU A 18 -11.58 4.10 -20.54
N TYR A 19 -10.72 3.23 -19.99
CA TYR A 19 -10.21 3.37 -18.62
C TYR A 19 -8.70 3.63 -18.49
N PHE A 20 -7.88 3.15 -19.41
CA PHE A 20 -6.42 3.20 -19.29
C PHE A 20 -5.90 4.63 -19.33
N GLY A 21 -5.11 5.02 -18.33
CA GLY A 21 -4.53 6.36 -18.22
C GLY A 21 -5.55 7.47 -17.93
N LYS A 22 -6.76 7.12 -17.48
CA LYS A 22 -7.78 8.11 -17.09
C LYS A 22 -7.66 8.52 -15.63
N ILE A 23 -7.28 7.58 -14.76
CA ILE A 23 -7.14 7.84 -13.34
C ILE A 23 -5.75 8.42 -13.07
N ILE A 24 -4.72 7.86 -13.70
CA ILE A 24 -3.34 8.32 -13.63
C ILE A 24 -2.87 8.65 -15.05
N PRO A 25 -3.10 9.88 -15.53
CA PRO A 25 -2.69 10.27 -16.87
C PRO A 25 -1.16 10.37 -16.99
N PRO A 26 -0.60 10.37 -18.22
CA PRO A 26 0.84 10.45 -18.43
C PRO A 26 1.49 11.72 -17.83
N ASP A 27 0.76 12.81 -17.69
CA ASP A 27 1.23 14.07 -17.11
C ASP A 27 1.05 14.18 -15.59
N ASP A 28 0.55 13.13 -14.92
CA ASP A 28 0.33 13.12 -13.48
C ASP A 28 1.59 13.42 -12.66
N ASN A 29 2.69 12.77 -13.04
CA ASN A 29 4.02 13.01 -12.49
C ASN A 29 5.11 12.43 -13.40
N LYS A 30 6.37 12.79 -13.15
CA LYS A 30 7.50 12.35 -13.99
C LYS A 30 7.65 10.82 -14.12
N PHE A 31 7.28 10.04 -13.10
CA PHE A 31 7.39 8.58 -13.12
C PHE A 31 6.19 7.94 -13.78
N ALA A 32 4.99 8.50 -13.61
CA ALA A 32 3.81 8.12 -14.38
C ALA A 32 4.00 8.41 -15.88
N ALA A 33 4.66 9.51 -16.24
CA ALA A 33 5.02 9.83 -17.62
C ALA A 33 5.94 8.78 -18.23
N LEU A 34 7.02 8.45 -17.50
CA LEU A 34 7.96 7.41 -17.91
C LEU A 34 7.26 6.07 -18.06
N ASN A 35 6.54 5.62 -17.03
CA ASN A 35 5.77 4.37 -17.07
C ASN A 35 4.80 4.35 -18.27
N SER A 36 4.02 5.41 -18.49
CA SER A 36 3.05 5.46 -19.59
C SER A 36 3.71 5.35 -20.98
N ALA A 37 4.98 5.76 -21.11
CA ALA A 37 5.72 5.68 -22.37
C ALA A 37 6.38 4.31 -22.60
N VAL A 38 6.83 3.62 -21.55
CA VAL A 38 7.67 2.41 -21.66
C VAL A 38 7.10 1.19 -20.94
N TRP A 39 5.85 1.23 -20.50
CA TRP A 39 5.25 0.12 -19.76
C TRP A 39 5.35 -1.18 -20.57
N SER A 40 5.60 -2.26 -19.84
CA SER A 40 5.66 -3.61 -20.36
C SER A 40 5.20 -4.53 -19.24
N GLY A 41 4.15 -5.32 -19.48
CA GLY A 41 3.52 -6.12 -18.45
C GLY A 41 2.60 -5.34 -17.51
N GLY A 42 2.27 -5.99 -16.39
CA GLY A 42 1.20 -5.59 -15.48
C GLY A 42 -0.03 -6.48 -15.63
N SER A 43 -1.08 -6.18 -14.88
CA SER A 43 -2.31 -6.97 -14.88
C SER A 43 -3.52 -6.17 -15.33
N PHE A 44 -4.35 -6.79 -16.18
CA PHE A 44 -5.66 -6.29 -16.55
C PHE A 44 -6.74 -7.19 -15.99
N ILE A 45 -7.61 -6.61 -15.16
CA ILE A 45 -8.71 -7.32 -14.51
C ILE A 45 -10.01 -6.56 -14.77
N TYR A 46 -11.01 -7.27 -15.28
CA TYR A 46 -12.38 -6.77 -15.40
C TYR A 46 -13.33 -7.80 -14.78
N ILE A 47 -14.12 -7.35 -13.80
CA ILE A 47 -15.15 -8.16 -13.15
C ILE A 47 -16.51 -7.60 -13.55
N PRO A 48 -17.36 -8.37 -14.25
CA PRO A 48 -18.65 -7.88 -14.74
C PRO A 48 -19.68 -7.71 -13.61
N PRO A 49 -20.82 -7.03 -13.87
CA PRO A 49 -21.79 -6.68 -12.84
C PRO A 49 -22.28 -7.88 -12.03
N GLY A 50 -22.39 -7.70 -10.71
CA GLY A 50 -22.91 -8.67 -9.75
C GLY A 50 -22.02 -9.89 -9.50
N VAL A 51 -20.87 -10.01 -10.17
CA VAL A 51 -19.97 -11.16 -9.99
C VAL A 51 -19.09 -10.96 -8.76
N LYS A 52 -19.10 -11.97 -7.88
CA LYS A 52 -18.24 -12.02 -6.70
C LYS A 52 -17.19 -13.11 -6.88
N ILE A 53 -15.93 -12.72 -6.82
CA ILE A 53 -14.81 -13.65 -6.89
C ILE A 53 -14.54 -14.21 -5.48
N GLU A 54 -14.77 -15.51 -5.29
CA GLU A 54 -14.63 -16.15 -3.97
C GLU A 54 -13.18 -16.32 -3.51
N PHE A 55 -12.24 -16.46 -4.45
CA PHE A 55 -10.83 -16.71 -4.17
C PHE A 55 -9.97 -15.53 -4.62
N PRO A 56 -8.97 -15.10 -3.83
CA PRO A 56 -8.11 -13.99 -4.23
C PRO A 56 -7.42 -14.26 -5.57
N LEU A 57 -7.52 -13.30 -6.49
CA LEU A 57 -6.73 -13.32 -7.73
C LEU A 57 -5.30 -12.94 -7.36
N GLN A 58 -4.33 -13.74 -7.80
CA GLN A 58 -2.93 -13.55 -7.43
C GLN A 58 -2.10 -13.27 -8.68
N ALA A 59 -1.28 -12.22 -8.61
CA ALA A 59 -0.17 -12.01 -9.52
C ALA A 59 1.13 -11.90 -8.72
N TYR A 60 2.17 -12.57 -9.20
CA TYR A 60 3.47 -12.55 -8.54
C TYR A 60 4.52 -12.03 -9.52
N PHE A 61 5.05 -10.85 -9.24
CA PHE A 61 6.08 -10.23 -10.05
C PHE A 61 7.46 -10.56 -9.47
N ARG A 62 8.30 -11.21 -10.28
CA ARG A 62 9.66 -11.59 -9.91
C ARG A 62 10.66 -10.93 -10.85
N ILE A 63 11.53 -10.07 -10.31
CA ILE A 63 12.64 -9.50 -11.08
C ILE A 63 13.71 -10.59 -11.22
N ASN A 64 13.95 -11.04 -12.45
CA ASN A 64 14.92 -12.12 -12.74
C ASN A 64 16.16 -11.66 -13.53
N ALA A 65 16.24 -10.38 -13.94
CA ALA A 65 17.30 -9.89 -14.83
C ALA A 65 18.03 -8.66 -14.24
N GLU A 66 19.37 -8.63 -14.36
CA GLU A 66 20.22 -7.52 -13.95
C GLU A 66 19.91 -6.24 -14.73
N SER A 67 19.91 -5.09 -14.05
CA SER A 67 19.81 -3.75 -14.67
C SER A 67 18.55 -3.50 -15.50
N MET A 68 17.41 -4.09 -15.14
CA MET A 68 16.13 -3.87 -15.81
C MET A 68 15.26 -2.93 -14.96
N GLY A 69 14.79 -1.83 -15.56
CA GLY A 69 13.70 -1.04 -14.98
C GLY A 69 12.38 -1.77 -15.14
N GLN A 70 11.62 -1.97 -14.06
CA GLN A 70 10.30 -2.59 -14.12
C GLN A 70 9.24 -1.49 -14.18
N PHE A 71 8.52 -1.43 -15.30
CA PHE A 71 7.47 -0.45 -15.58
C PHE A 71 6.16 -1.18 -15.84
N GLU A 72 5.61 -1.81 -14.80
CA GLU A 72 4.33 -2.49 -14.93
C GLU A 72 3.18 -1.51 -14.81
N ARG A 73 2.08 -1.81 -15.50
CA ARG A 73 0.85 -1.04 -15.40
C ARG A 73 -0.36 -1.92 -15.20
N THR A 74 -0.96 -1.81 -14.04
CA THR A 74 -2.11 -2.61 -13.62
C THR A 74 -3.39 -1.78 -13.72
N LEU A 75 -4.41 -2.33 -14.36
CA LEU A 75 -5.74 -1.75 -14.49
C LEU A 75 -6.78 -2.76 -14.00
N ILE A 76 -7.53 -2.39 -12.96
CA ILE A 76 -8.59 -3.20 -12.37
C ILE A 76 -9.91 -2.44 -12.47
N ILE A 77 -10.92 -3.07 -13.07
CA ILE A 77 -12.27 -2.53 -13.21
C ILE A 77 -13.22 -3.51 -12.53
N VAL A 78 -13.86 -3.04 -11.46
CA VAL A 78 -14.85 -3.80 -10.69
C VAL A 78 -16.20 -3.15 -10.93
N ASP A 79 -17.03 -3.83 -11.72
CA ASP A 79 -18.30 -3.31 -12.21
C ASP A 79 -19.39 -3.35 -11.12
N GLU A 80 -20.60 -2.89 -11.45
CA GLU A 80 -21.66 -2.67 -10.46
C GLU A 80 -21.96 -3.90 -9.61
N GLY A 81 -21.93 -3.77 -8.28
CA GLY A 81 -22.19 -4.85 -7.33
C GLY A 81 -21.19 -6.01 -7.38
N ALA A 82 -20.08 -5.88 -8.09
CA ALA A 82 -19.05 -6.90 -8.19
C ALA A 82 -18.03 -6.83 -7.04
N GLU A 83 -17.36 -7.95 -6.76
CA GLU A 83 -16.42 -8.07 -5.63
C GLU A 83 -15.17 -8.84 -6.03
N VAL A 84 -13.99 -8.31 -5.67
CA VAL A 84 -12.70 -8.96 -5.91
C VAL A 84 -11.70 -8.67 -4.79
N HIS A 85 -10.92 -9.69 -4.44
CA HIS A 85 -9.67 -9.55 -3.71
C HIS A 85 -8.53 -9.85 -4.67
N TYR A 86 -7.68 -8.87 -4.94
CA TYR A 86 -6.47 -9.02 -5.73
C TYR A 86 -5.24 -8.94 -4.82
N VAL A 87 -4.31 -9.86 -5.00
CA VAL A 87 -3.05 -9.92 -4.25
C VAL A 87 -1.87 -9.84 -5.21
N GLU A 88 -0.98 -8.91 -4.92
CA GLU A 88 0.25 -8.66 -5.64
C GLU A 88 1.45 -8.96 -4.73
N GLY A 89 2.23 -9.95 -5.13
CA GLY A 89 3.50 -10.27 -4.47
C GLY A 89 4.68 -9.78 -5.32
N CYS A 90 5.63 -9.08 -4.70
CA CYS A 90 6.86 -8.66 -5.37
C CYS A 90 8.08 -9.10 -4.56
N THR A 91 8.92 -9.97 -5.14
CA THR A 91 10.24 -10.27 -4.57
C THR A 91 11.34 -10.18 -5.63
N ALA A 92 12.47 -9.59 -5.24
CA ALA A 92 13.68 -9.54 -6.06
C ALA A 92 14.84 -10.22 -5.32
N PRO A 93 15.58 -11.12 -5.97
CA PRO A 93 16.91 -11.53 -5.52
C PRO A 93 17.84 -10.31 -5.37
N MET A 94 18.86 -10.40 -4.49
CA MET A 94 19.91 -9.38 -4.45
C MET A 94 20.69 -9.38 -5.77
N TYR A 95 20.59 -8.29 -6.52
CA TYR A 95 21.44 -8.00 -7.67
C TYR A 95 22.48 -6.93 -7.32
N SER A 96 23.57 -6.87 -8.08
CA SER A 96 24.70 -5.97 -7.81
C SER A 96 24.49 -4.51 -8.27
N THR A 97 23.52 -4.25 -9.15
CA THR A 97 23.29 -2.94 -9.78
C THR A 97 21.99 -2.29 -9.30
N GLU A 98 22.00 -0.97 -9.09
CA GLU A 98 20.79 -0.20 -8.75
C GLU A 98 19.69 -0.41 -9.80
N SER A 99 18.46 -0.61 -9.36
CA SER A 99 17.31 -0.87 -10.25
C SER A 99 16.11 0.00 -9.87
N LEU A 100 15.34 0.42 -10.87
CA LEU A 100 14.14 1.23 -10.69
C LEU A 100 12.90 0.37 -10.87
N HIS A 101 12.04 0.35 -9.86
CA HIS A 101 10.68 -0.16 -9.97
C HIS A 101 9.71 1.02 -9.96
N SER A 102 8.98 1.21 -11.07
CA SER A 102 8.05 2.32 -11.26
C SER A 102 6.72 1.79 -11.80
N ALA A 103 5.89 1.25 -10.90
CA ALA A 103 4.57 0.76 -11.24
C ALA A 103 3.50 1.87 -11.24
N VAL A 104 2.50 1.69 -12.11
CA VAL A 104 1.26 2.47 -12.09
C VAL A 104 0.08 1.52 -11.91
N VAL A 105 -0.79 1.83 -10.93
CA VAL A 105 -1.97 1.02 -10.63
C VAL A 105 -3.22 1.90 -10.66
N GLU A 106 -4.14 1.57 -11.54
CA GLU A 106 -5.44 2.23 -11.70
C GLU A 106 -6.55 1.26 -11.30
N VAL A 107 -7.41 1.65 -10.36
CA VAL A 107 -8.56 0.84 -9.92
C VAL A 107 -9.86 1.63 -10.06
N VAL A 108 -10.87 1.03 -10.67
CA VAL A 108 -12.21 1.60 -10.81
C VAL A 108 -13.19 0.70 -10.06
N CYS A 109 -13.81 1.23 -9.01
CA CYS A 109 -14.85 0.54 -8.24
C CYS A 109 -16.19 1.20 -8.55
N LYS A 110 -17.01 0.57 -9.40
CA LYS A 110 -18.35 1.05 -9.79
C LYS A 110 -19.36 0.88 -8.65
N LYS A 111 -20.61 1.30 -8.90
CA LYS A 111 -21.68 1.35 -7.89
C LYS A 111 -21.80 0.05 -7.08
N GLY A 112 -21.77 0.14 -5.76
CA GLY A 112 -21.94 -0.99 -4.84
C GLY A 112 -20.88 -2.09 -4.97
N SER A 113 -19.80 -1.84 -5.70
CA SER A 113 -18.70 -2.78 -5.89
C SER A 113 -17.73 -2.77 -4.70
N ARG A 114 -16.94 -3.82 -4.56
CA ARG A 114 -15.87 -3.90 -3.55
C ARG A 114 -14.57 -4.42 -4.17
N CYS A 115 -13.49 -3.68 -3.98
CA CYS A 115 -12.15 -4.10 -4.37
C CYS A 115 -11.22 -4.05 -3.17
N ARG A 116 -10.60 -5.18 -2.88
CA ARG A 116 -9.47 -5.27 -1.96
C ARG A 116 -8.20 -5.54 -2.75
N TYR A 117 -7.21 -4.67 -2.60
CA TYR A 117 -5.90 -4.81 -3.21
C TYR A 117 -4.85 -4.98 -2.11
N SER A 118 -4.26 -6.16 -2.03
CA SER A 118 -3.19 -6.48 -1.10
C SER A 118 -1.85 -6.51 -1.82
N THR A 119 -0.85 -5.81 -1.30
CA THR A 119 0.53 -5.87 -1.79
C THR A 119 1.47 -6.26 -0.66
N ILE A 120 2.29 -7.29 -0.90
CA ILE A 120 3.45 -7.58 -0.07
C ILE A 120 4.68 -7.48 -0.95
N GLN A 121 5.56 -6.53 -0.61
CA GLN A 121 6.80 -6.30 -1.33
C GLN A 121 7.98 -6.53 -0.39
N ASN A 122 8.98 -7.25 -0.88
CA ASN A 122 10.29 -7.35 -0.27
C ASN A 122 11.36 -7.17 -1.34
N TRP A 123 11.83 -5.92 -1.46
CA TRP A 123 12.81 -5.53 -2.46
C TRP A 123 14.24 -5.65 -1.96
N ALA A 124 15.18 -5.93 -2.86
CA ALA A 124 16.59 -5.75 -2.55
C ALA A 124 16.91 -4.28 -2.19
N ASN A 125 17.91 -4.06 -1.33
CA ASN A 125 18.22 -2.74 -0.75
C ASN A 125 18.76 -1.71 -1.75
N ASN A 126 19.00 -2.10 -3.00
CA ASN A 126 19.46 -1.26 -4.10
C ASN A 126 18.33 -0.88 -5.08
N ILE A 127 17.08 -1.19 -4.73
CA ILE A 127 15.91 -0.87 -5.56
C ILE A 127 15.33 0.48 -5.13
N LEU A 128 15.03 1.34 -6.10
CA LEU A 128 14.17 2.51 -5.94
C LEU A 128 12.74 2.13 -6.29
N ASN A 129 11.83 2.22 -5.33
CA ASN A 129 10.44 1.81 -5.46
C ASN A 129 9.52 3.04 -5.52
N LEU A 130 9.19 3.47 -6.73
CA LEU A 130 8.54 4.76 -7.02
C LEU A 130 7.19 4.51 -7.69
N VAL A 131 6.16 4.25 -6.88
CA VAL A 131 4.89 3.69 -7.35
C VAL A 131 3.76 4.71 -7.23
N THR A 132 2.94 4.79 -8.29
CA THR A 132 1.70 5.59 -8.28
C THR A 132 0.49 4.67 -8.31
N LYS A 133 -0.24 4.55 -7.20
CA LYS A 133 -1.51 3.80 -7.13
C LYS A 133 -2.68 4.75 -6.87
N ARG A 134 -3.76 4.64 -7.62
CA ARG A 134 -4.96 5.46 -7.43
C ARG A 134 -6.22 4.69 -7.82
N ALA A 135 -7.23 4.79 -6.96
CA ALA A 135 -8.54 4.25 -7.18
C ALA A 135 -9.59 5.36 -7.30
N MET A 136 -10.62 5.13 -8.11
CA MET A 136 -11.87 5.88 -8.09
C MET A 136 -12.98 4.96 -7.58
N ALA A 137 -13.61 5.35 -6.47
CA ALA A 137 -14.75 4.67 -5.87
C ALA A 137 -16.04 5.47 -6.12
N TYR A 138 -17.02 4.84 -6.76
CA TYR A 138 -18.31 5.41 -7.11
C TYR A 138 -19.39 5.07 -6.06
N GLU A 139 -20.67 5.32 -6.34
CA GLU A 139 -21.77 5.25 -5.35
C GLU A 139 -21.75 3.95 -4.54
N ASP A 140 -21.72 4.05 -3.20
CA ASP A 140 -21.65 2.91 -2.27
C ASP A 140 -20.51 1.90 -2.52
N ALA A 141 -19.51 2.24 -3.33
CA ALA A 141 -18.38 1.37 -3.63
C ALA A 141 -17.35 1.40 -2.49
N THR A 142 -16.66 0.29 -2.27
CA THR A 142 -15.60 0.17 -1.24
C THR A 142 -14.27 -0.19 -1.89
N MET A 143 -13.24 0.62 -1.63
CA MET A 143 -11.86 0.35 -2.03
C MET A 143 -10.97 0.18 -0.80
N GLU A 144 -10.24 -0.93 -0.73
CA GLU A 144 -9.32 -1.28 0.34
C GLU A 144 -7.91 -1.48 -0.21
N TRP A 145 -6.95 -0.69 0.26
CA TRP A 145 -5.52 -0.89 0.02
C TRP A 145 -4.88 -1.53 1.26
N VAL A 146 -4.22 -2.67 1.09
CA VAL A 146 -3.53 -3.41 2.17
C VAL A 146 -2.07 -3.59 1.77
N ASP A 147 -1.18 -2.75 2.30
CA ASP A 147 0.22 -2.66 1.85
C ASP A 147 1.21 -3.09 2.95
N GLY A 148 2.09 -4.04 2.63
CA GLY A 148 3.28 -4.38 3.41
C GLY A 148 4.55 -3.98 2.66
N ASN A 149 5.25 -2.95 3.12
CA ASN A 149 6.45 -2.39 2.49
C ASN A 149 7.72 -2.82 3.23
N LEU A 150 8.50 -3.72 2.63
CA LEU A 150 9.79 -4.18 3.15
C LEU A 150 10.88 -4.06 2.07
N GLY A 151 12.12 -3.84 2.51
CA GLY A 151 13.26 -3.73 1.61
C GLY A 151 13.31 -2.39 0.87
N SER A 152 14.00 -2.33 -0.29
CA SER A 152 14.29 -1.13 -1.11
C SER A 152 15.23 -0.12 -0.43
N GLN A 153 15.97 0.64 -1.24
CA GLN A 153 16.77 1.77 -0.73
C GLN A 153 15.85 2.93 -0.37
N LEU A 154 14.93 3.25 -1.28
CA LEU A 154 13.97 4.32 -1.18
C LEU A 154 12.63 3.82 -1.69
N THR A 155 11.60 3.92 -0.86
CA THR A 155 10.20 3.78 -1.29
C THR A 155 9.53 5.15 -1.25
N MET A 156 8.85 5.49 -2.34
CA MET A 156 7.90 6.60 -2.38
C MET A 156 6.58 6.07 -2.92
N LYS A 157 5.60 5.88 -2.02
CA LYS A 157 4.31 5.29 -2.39
C LYS A 157 3.17 5.92 -1.59
N TYR A 158 2.17 6.43 -2.29
CA TYR A 158 1.01 7.11 -1.70
C TYR A 158 -0.29 6.63 -2.38
N PRO A 159 -0.77 5.41 -2.08
CA PRO A 159 -2.01 4.91 -2.64
C PRO A 159 -3.15 5.87 -2.31
N ALA A 160 -3.96 6.14 -3.33
CA ALA A 160 -5.03 7.12 -3.24
C ALA A 160 -6.40 6.48 -3.50
N VAL A 161 -7.42 6.93 -2.77
CA VAL A 161 -8.82 6.66 -3.10
C VAL A 161 -9.54 7.98 -3.26
N TYR A 162 -10.11 8.19 -4.44
CA TYR A 162 -11.01 9.28 -4.75
C TYR A 162 -12.43 8.75 -4.63
N MET A 163 -13.16 9.21 -3.62
CA MET A 163 -14.55 8.84 -3.35
C MET A 163 -15.45 9.80 -4.13
N MET A 164 -15.77 9.41 -5.36
CA MET A 164 -16.34 10.24 -6.41
C MET A 164 -17.84 10.48 -6.26
N GLU A 165 -18.54 9.57 -5.60
CA GLU A 165 -20.01 9.57 -5.49
C GLU A 165 -20.48 9.21 -4.08
N PRO A 166 -21.76 9.46 -3.75
CA PRO A 166 -22.26 9.32 -2.39
C PRO A 166 -22.09 7.91 -1.82
N GLY A 167 -21.79 7.82 -0.52
CA GLY A 167 -21.68 6.54 0.19
C GLY A 167 -20.39 5.76 -0.08
N ALA A 168 -19.53 6.21 -1.01
CA ALA A 168 -18.26 5.58 -1.30
C ALA A 168 -17.33 5.51 -0.06
N ARG A 169 -16.54 4.43 0.03
CA ARG A 169 -15.65 4.13 1.14
C ARG A 169 -14.22 3.87 0.67
N GLY A 170 -13.26 4.45 1.37
CA GLY A 170 -11.83 4.26 1.13
C GLY A 170 -11.11 3.85 2.40
N GLU A 171 -10.44 2.70 2.35
CA GLU A 171 -9.67 2.16 3.47
C GLU A 171 -8.23 1.90 3.02
N ILE A 172 -7.26 2.35 3.82
CA ILE A 172 -5.83 2.16 3.54
C ILE A 172 -5.17 1.66 4.82
N LEU A 173 -4.69 0.42 4.78
CA LEU A 173 -3.85 -0.18 5.80
C LEU A 173 -2.45 -0.33 5.23
N SER A 174 -1.46 0.37 5.80
CA SER A 174 -0.08 0.33 5.32
C SER A 174 0.89 0.05 6.45
N ILE A 175 1.83 -0.86 6.21
CA ILE A 175 2.98 -1.09 7.08
C ILE A 175 4.25 -0.79 6.31
N ALA A 176 5.19 -0.08 6.93
CA ALA A 176 6.51 0.15 6.40
C ALA A 176 7.59 -0.30 7.40
N PHE A 177 8.57 -1.06 6.92
CA PHE A 177 9.75 -1.44 7.68
C PHE A 177 10.99 -0.82 7.04
N SER A 178 11.74 -0.04 7.81
CA SER A 178 12.99 0.60 7.36
C SER A 178 14.18 0.11 8.20
N GLY A 179 15.10 -0.60 7.57
CA GLY A 179 16.40 -0.98 8.13
C GLY A 179 17.53 -0.04 7.73
N LYS A 180 18.77 -0.51 7.90
CA LYS A 180 20.00 0.24 7.60
C LYS A 180 20.03 0.82 6.19
N ASN A 181 20.31 2.13 6.10
CA ASN A 181 20.39 2.90 4.85
C ASN A 181 19.10 2.89 4.00
N GLN A 182 17.95 2.55 4.58
CA GLN A 182 16.66 2.57 3.89
C GLN A 182 15.85 3.81 4.28
N HIS A 183 15.13 4.37 3.30
CA HIS A 183 14.12 5.39 3.53
C HIS A 183 12.77 4.94 2.96
N GLN A 184 11.80 4.71 3.84
CA GLN A 184 10.41 4.45 3.46
C GLN A 184 9.58 5.74 3.59
N ASP A 185 9.36 6.47 2.50
CA ASP A 185 8.34 7.55 2.44
C ASP A 185 7.03 6.95 1.91
N ALA A 186 6.30 6.33 2.83
CA ALA A 186 5.04 5.66 2.57
C ALA A 186 3.88 6.52 3.10
N GLY A 187 2.73 6.43 2.46
CA GLY A 187 1.61 7.25 2.89
C GLY A 187 0.31 6.86 2.25
N ALA A 188 -0.64 7.77 2.30
CA ALA A 188 -2.01 7.49 1.90
C ALA A 188 -2.72 8.78 1.51
N LYS A 189 -3.62 8.71 0.53
CA LYS A 189 -4.47 9.84 0.16
C LYS A 189 -5.94 9.43 0.12
N LEU A 190 -6.78 10.09 0.90
CA LEU A 190 -8.23 9.97 0.80
C LEU A 190 -8.80 11.32 0.36
N VAL A 191 -9.52 11.29 -0.76
CA VAL A 191 -10.17 12.49 -1.32
C VAL A 191 -11.67 12.25 -1.32
N HIS A 192 -12.39 12.98 -0.47
CA HIS A 192 -13.83 12.96 -0.37
C HIS A 192 -14.40 13.97 -1.37
N CYS A 193 -14.88 13.48 -2.52
CA CYS A 193 -15.45 14.33 -3.58
C CYS A 193 -16.99 14.42 -3.50
N ALA A 194 -17.63 13.61 -2.66
CA ALA A 194 -19.07 13.45 -2.59
C ALA A 194 -19.56 13.29 -1.13
N PRO A 195 -20.86 13.53 -0.86
CA PRO A 195 -21.42 13.45 0.49
C PRO A 195 -21.52 12.01 1.01
N ASN A 196 -21.58 11.86 2.34
CA ASN A 196 -21.73 10.60 3.06
C ASN A 196 -20.59 9.60 2.79
N THR A 197 -19.40 10.08 2.41
CA THR A 197 -18.24 9.22 2.16
C THR A 197 -17.50 8.90 3.45
N THR A 198 -16.91 7.71 3.55
CA THR A 198 -16.20 7.24 4.76
C THR A 198 -14.78 6.83 4.44
N GLY A 199 -13.83 7.34 5.23
CA GLY A 199 -12.40 7.12 5.07
C GLY A 199 -11.75 6.50 6.31
N GLN A 200 -10.83 5.56 6.11
CA GLN A 200 -9.94 5.10 7.17
C GLN A 200 -8.51 4.95 6.65
N ILE A 201 -7.54 5.51 7.38
CA ILE A 201 -6.13 5.27 7.15
C ILE A 201 -5.53 4.71 8.43
N ILE A 202 -4.91 3.55 8.35
CA ILE A 202 -4.08 2.98 9.40
C ILE A 202 -2.68 2.83 8.81
N SER A 203 -1.74 3.63 9.29
CA SER A 203 -0.35 3.56 8.90
C SER A 203 0.49 3.12 10.08
N LYS A 204 1.27 2.06 9.90
CA LYS A 204 2.24 1.59 10.89
C LYS A 204 3.64 1.65 10.30
N SER A 205 4.61 2.11 11.08
CA SER A 205 6.01 2.16 10.66
C SER A 205 6.91 1.52 11.70
N ILE A 206 7.95 0.82 11.24
CA ILE A 206 8.98 0.22 12.08
C ILE A 206 10.34 0.69 11.56
N SER A 207 11.17 1.25 12.44
CA SER A 207 12.49 1.75 12.08
C SER A 207 13.58 1.11 12.92
N LYS A 208 14.63 0.63 12.25
CA LYS A 208 15.75 -0.11 12.81
C LYS A 208 17.09 0.22 12.11
N ASP A 209 18.20 0.08 12.83
CA ASP A 209 19.59 0.17 12.35
C ASP A 209 19.88 1.51 11.64
N GLY A 210 19.36 2.61 12.18
CA GLY A 210 19.45 3.95 11.56
C GLY A 210 18.50 4.15 10.36
N GLY A 211 17.57 3.22 10.14
CA GLY A 211 16.56 3.31 9.09
C GLY A 211 15.59 4.47 9.30
N ARG A 212 15.11 5.03 8.19
CA ARG A 212 14.15 6.13 8.20
C ARG A 212 12.81 5.69 7.65
N SER A 213 11.76 5.80 8.47
CA SER A 213 10.38 5.73 7.99
C SER A 213 9.75 7.12 7.99
N SER A 214 8.83 7.37 7.07
CA SER A 214 8.06 8.60 6.99
C SER A 214 6.65 8.24 6.58
N TYR A 215 5.67 8.69 7.36
CA TYR A 215 4.28 8.73 6.93
C TYR A 215 3.98 10.06 6.24
N ARG A 216 3.39 10.03 5.04
CA ARG A 216 2.87 11.23 4.37
C ARG A 216 1.42 11.05 3.97
N GLY A 217 0.52 11.70 4.70
CA GLY A 217 -0.92 11.58 4.51
C GLY A 217 -1.53 12.80 3.84
N LEU A 218 -2.53 12.61 2.99
CA LEU A 218 -3.48 13.65 2.59
C LEU A 218 -4.91 13.17 2.86
N VAL A 219 -5.64 13.89 3.70
CA VAL A 219 -7.10 13.82 3.76
C VAL A 219 -7.64 15.12 3.18
N ARG A 220 -8.36 15.00 2.08
CA ARG A 220 -8.97 16.14 1.42
C ARG A 220 -10.47 15.97 1.34
N VAL A 221 -11.21 17.00 1.73
CA VAL A 221 -12.66 17.06 1.64
C VAL A 221 -13.02 18.22 0.72
N GLU A 222 -13.61 17.89 -0.43
CA GLU A 222 -14.09 18.87 -1.38
C GLU A 222 -15.35 19.57 -0.87
N LYS A 223 -15.65 20.73 -1.47
CA LYS A 223 -16.90 21.43 -1.23
C LYS A 223 -18.09 20.52 -1.56
N ASP A 224 -19.19 20.61 -0.80
CA ASP A 224 -20.41 19.83 -0.95
C ASP A 224 -20.29 18.35 -0.55
N ALA A 225 -19.12 17.88 -0.11
CA ALA A 225 -18.91 16.54 0.45
C ALA A 225 -19.41 16.42 1.91
N LYS A 226 -20.67 16.78 2.14
CA LYS A 226 -21.31 16.83 3.47
C LYS A 226 -21.40 15.44 4.12
N ASN A 227 -21.42 15.40 5.44
CA ASN A 227 -21.45 14.19 6.26
C ASN A 227 -20.27 13.23 6.01
N SER A 228 -19.17 13.71 5.43
CA SER A 228 -17.98 12.89 5.24
C SER A 228 -17.29 12.61 6.57
N LYS A 229 -16.82 11.38 6.75
CA LYS A 229 -16.13 10.93 7.96
C LYS A 229 -14.78 10.35 7.58
N CYS A 230 -13.72 10.71 8.31
CA CYS A 230 -12.41 10.11 8.10
C CYS A 230 -11.66 9.95 9.42
N ASN A 231 -11.07 8.77 9.64
CA ASN A 231 -10.18 8.52 10.77
C ASN A 231 -8.79 8.12 10.26
N VAL A 232 -7.76 8.79 10.76
CA VAL A 232 -6.35 8.49 10.44
C VAL A 232 -5.63 8.11 11.71
N VAL A 233 -4.99 6.94 11.72
CA VAL A 233 -4.16 6.45 12.81
C VAL A 233 -2.76 6.17 12.27
N CYS A 234 -1.76 6.82 12.86
CA CYS A 234 -0.36 6.68 12.48
C CYS A 234 0.45 6.18 13.69
N ASP A 235 0.87 4.93 13.68
CA ASP A 235 1.73 4.39 14.72
C ASP A 235 3.15 4.19 14.22
N ALA A 236 4.13 4.60 15.01
CA ALA A 236 5.54 4.33 14.74
C ALA A 236 6.16 3.52 15.87
N LEU A 237 6.97 2.52 15.51
CA LEU A 237 7.78 1.74 16.43
C LEU A 237 9.26 1.92 16.08
N ILE A 238 10.01 2.57 16.98
CA ILE A 238 11.44 2.80 16.80
C ILE A 238 12.20 1.79 17.66
N LEU A 239 13.10 1.01 17.03
CA LEU A 239 13.79 -0.11 17.67
C LEU A 239 15.16 0.26 18.26
N ASP A 240 15.74 1.38 17.85
CA ASP A 240 17.05 1.83 18.31
C ASP A 240 17.15 3.38 18.35
N PRO A 241 18.19 3.96 19.01
CA PRO A 241 18.33 5.41 19.14
C PRO A 241 18.71 6.16 17.85
N GLU A 242 19.28 5.48 16.85
CA GLU A 242 19.76 6.09 15.61
C GLU A 242 18.64 6.20 14.55
N SER A 243 17.66 5.31 14.64
CA SER A 243 16.48 5.25 13.78
C SER A 243 15.54 6.43 13.95
N ARG A 244 14.82 6.74 12.87
CA ARG A 244 13.92 7.90 12.81
C ARG A 244 12.60 7.55 12.14
N SER A 245 11.51 8.03 12.73
CA SER A 245 10.20 8.05 12.07
C SER A 245 9.66 9.48 12.00
N ASP A 246 9.23 9.91 10.82
CA ASP A 246 8.62 11.22 10.58
C ASP A 246 7.13 11.06 10.22
N THR A 247 6.28 12.02 10.61
CA THR A 247 4.85 12.01 10.25
C THR A 247 4.48 13.38 9.67
N TYR A 248 4.01 13.39 8.43
CA TYR A 248 3.66 14.59 7.66
C TYR A 248 2.17 14.53 7.22
N PRO A 249 1.22 14.85 8.11
CA PRO A 249 -0.20 14.86 7.78
C PRO A 249 -0.59 16.16 7.08
N TYR A 250 -1.38 16.04 6.02
CA TYR A 250 -2.05 17.15 5.34
C TYR A 250 -3.55 16.93 5.43
N ILE A 251 -4.27 17.92 5.97
CA ILE A 251 -5.73 17.89 6.10
C ILE A 251 -6.28 19.15 5.45
N GLU A 252 -6.95 18.98 4.31
CA GLU A 252 -7.54 20.06 3.51
C GLU A 252 -9.06 19.90 3.52
N ILE A 253 -9.76 20.76 4.26
CA ILE A 253 -11.22 20.65 4.43
C ILE A 253 -11.89 21.90 3.85
N ALA A 254 -12.63 21.72 2.75
CA ALA A 254 -13.42 22.77 2.10
C ALA A 254 -14.93 22.72 2.42
N GLU A 255 -15.35 21.81 3.31
CA GLU A 255 -16.74 21.61 3.74
C GLU A 255 -16.86 21.72 5.27
N GLN A 256 -17.98 22.23 5.78
CA GLN A 256 -18.17 22.47 7.22
C GLN A 256 -18.79 21.26 7.93
N ASP A 257 -19.65 20.51 7.25
CA ASP A 257 -20.39 19.39 7.83
C ASP A 257 -19.63 18.08 7.67
N VAL A 258 -18.50 17.94 8.38
CA VAL A 258 -17.64 16.74 8.34
C VAL A 258 -17.04 16.38 9.69
N SER A 259 -16.63 15.13 9.84
CA SER A 259 -15.95 14.62 11.04
C SER A 259 -14.63 13.97 10.66
N ILE A 260 -13.51 14.65 10.93
CA ILE A 260 -12.17 14.18 10.60
C ILE A 260 -11.36 14.02 11.90
N GLY A 261 -10.83 12.82 12.14
CA GLY A 261 -9.94 12.51 13.26
C GLY A 261 -8.56 12.10 12.76
N HIS A 262 -7.51 12.60 13.43
CA HIS A 262 -6.13 12.17 13.20
C HIS A 262 -5.43 11.92 14.54
N GLU A 263 -4.88 10.73 14.69
CA GLU A 263 -4.07 10.32 15.81
C GLU A 263 -2.71 9.84 15.31
N ALA A 264 -1.65 10.23 16.01
CA ALA A 264 -0.30 9.76 15.74
C ALA A 264 0.40 9.39 17.05
N SER A 265 0.94 8.18 17.13
CA SER A 265 1.66 7.66 18.27
C SER A 265 3.06 7.21 17.88
N VAL A 266 4.04 7.49 18.73
CA VAL A 266 5.41 6.98 18.57
C VAL A 266 5.75 6.17 19.81
N SER A 267 6.06 4.90 19.59
CA SER A 267 6.44 3.95 20.61
C SER A 267 7.89 3.53 20.40
N ARG A 268 8.56 3.23 21.51
CA ARG A 268 9.84 2.53 21.53
C ARG A 268 9.65 1.22 22.27
N ILE A 269 10.49 0.24 21.97
CA ILE A 269 10.54 -0.95 22.82
C ILE A 269 11.04 -0.52 24.21
N GLY A 270 10.18 -0.62 25.21
CA GLY A 270 10.51 -0.27 26.58
C GLY A 270 11.42 -1.31 27.21
N GLU A 271 12.41 -0.87 28.00
CA GLU A 271 13.30 -1.78 28.74
C GLU A 271 12.52 -2.75 29.63
N GLU A 272 11.40 -2.32 30.24
CA GLU A 272 10.54 -3.19 31.05
C GLU A 272 9.86 -4.30 30.23
N GLN A 273 9.38 -4.00 29.02
CA GLN A 273 8.78 -5.00 28.13
C GLN A 273 9.82 -6.03 27.69
N MET A 274 11.02 -5.54 27.34
CA MET A 274 12.13 -6.39 26.95
C MET A 274 12.57 -7.28 28.12
N PHE A 275 12.81 -6.70 29.29
CA PHE A 275 13.17 -7.42 30.50
C PHE A 275 12.12 -8.46 30.88
N TYR A 276 10.83 -8.11 30.79
CA TYR A 276 9.74 -9.06 31.08
C TYR A 276 9.81 -10.27 30.14
N LEU A 277 9.92 -10.07 28.83
CA LEU A 277 9.97 -11.16 27.86
C LEU A 277 11.25 -12.00 28.03
N GLN A 278 12.40 -11.36 28.25
CA GLN A 278 13.67 -12.04 28.51
C GLN A 278 13.64 -12.85 29.82
N SER A 279 12.98 -12.34 30.86
CA SER A 279 12.78 -13.09 32.12
C SER A 279 11.96 -14.37 31.95
N ARG A 280 11.20 -14.47 30.85
CA ARG A 280 10.47 -15.69 30.45
C ARG A 280 11.31 -16.65 29.60
N GLY A 281 12.60 -16.36 29.41
CA GLY A 281 13.54 -17.21 28.68
C GLY A 281 13.65 -16.91 27.19
N LEU A 282 13.03 -15.84 26.70
CA LEU A 282 13.21 -15.38 25.32
C LEU A 282 14.54 -14.65 25.17
N THR A 283 15.21 -14.87 24.06
CA THR A 283 16.32 -14.01 23.64
C THR A 283 15.83 -12.60 23.30
N GLU A 284 16.72 -11.62 23.28
CA GLU A 284 16.39 -10.25 22.87
C GLU A 284 15.77 -10.18 21.46
N ALA A 285 16.29 -10.99 20.53
CA ALA A 285 15.78 -11.09 19.17
C ALA A 285 14.36 -11.68 19.13
N GLU A 286 14.09 -12.75 19.89
CA GLU A 286 12.76 -13.34 19.98
C GLU A 286 11.75 -12.41 20.64
N ALA A 287 12.16 -11.72 21.72
CA ALA A 287 11.32 -10.74 22.40
C ALA A 287 10.98 -9.55 21.48
N SER A 288 11.96 -9.01 20.77
CA SER A 288 11.76 -7.91 19.80
C SER A 288 10.83 -8.34 18.67
N ALA A 289 11.05 -9.53 18.10
CA ALA A 289 10.20 -10.08 17.06
C ALA A 289 8.76 -10.28 17.56
N MET A 290 8.56 -10.71 18.81
CA MET A 290 7.21 -10.87 19.40
C MET A 290 6.48 -9.52 19.53
N ILE A 291 7.17 -8.46 19.97
CA ILE A 291 6.60 -7.12 20.07
C ILE A 291 6.23 -6.59 18.68
N VAL A 292 7.15 -6.73 17.70
CA VAL A 292 6.91 -6.32 16.32
C VAL A 292 5.73 -7.09 15.70
N ASN A 293 5.63 -8.41 15.94
CA ASN A 293 4.52 -9.22 15.46
C ASN A 293 3.17 -8.77 16.04
N GLY A 294 3.12 -8.40 17.31
CA GLY A 294 1.92 -7.80 17.92
C GLY A 294 1.58 -6.44 17.29
N PHE A 295 2.59 -5.65 16.95
CA PHE A 295 2.41 -4.33 16.32
C PHE A 295 1.83 -4.42 14.90
N ILE A 296 2.28 -5.40 14.11
CA ILE A 296 1.82 -5.61 12.72
C ILE A 296 0.56 -6.48 12.60
N GLU A 297 0.08 -7.07 13.71
CA GLU A 297 -1.04 -8.03 13.74
C GLU A 297 -2.26 -7.56 12.92
N PRO A 298 -2.67 -6.28 12.92
CA PRO A 298 -3.78 -5.82 12.10
C PRO A 298 -3.58 -6.08 10.60
N LEU A 299 -2.36 -5.93 10.05
CA LEU A 299 -2.08 -6.24 8.64
C LEU A 299 -2.12 -7.74 8.38
N VAL A 300 -1.53 -8.53 9.27
CA VAL A 300 -1.48 -9.99 9.12
C VAL A 300 -2.89 -10.59 9.05
N LYS A 301 -3.84 -10.04 9.80
CA LYS A 301 -5.26 -10.46 9.76
C LYS A 301 -5.97 -10.17 8.44
N GLU A 302 -5.54 -9.15 7.70
CA GLU A 302 -6.16 -8.75 6.44
C GLU A 302 -5.60 -9.48 5.20
N LEU A 303 -4.53 -10.27 5.40
CA LEU A 303 -3.85 -11.02 4.34
C LEU A 303 -4.30 -12.48 4.30
N PRO A 304 -4.33 -13.12 3.12
CA PRO A 304 -4.52 -14.57 3.04
C PRO A 304 -3.42 -15.32 3.82
N MET A 305 -3.75 -16.50 4.35
CA MET A 305 -2.89 -17.24 5.28
C MET A 305 -1.46 -17.46 4.76
N GLU A 306 -1.31 -17.76 3.47
CA GLU A 306 -0.01 -18.01 2.82
C GLU A 306 0.90 -16.77 2.91
N TYR A 307 0.34 -15.61 2.60
CA TYR A 307 1.01 -14.31 2.64
C TYR A 307 1.25 -13.80 4.06
N ALA A 308 0.33 -14.07 4.98
CA ALA A 308 0.52 -13.79 6.40
C ALA A 308 1.73 -14.54 6.98
N VAL A 309 1.89 -15.81 6.62
CA VAL A 309 3.06 -16.62 7.02
C VAL A 309 4.35 -16.07 6.39
N GLU A 310 4.32 -15.73 5.11
CA GLU A 310 5.46 -15.14 4.41
C GLU A 310 5.90 -13.81 5.06
N LEU A 311 4.97 -12.89 5.32
CA LEU A 311 5.25 -11.61 5.97
C LEU A 311 5.92 -11.81 7.34
N ASN A 312 5.39 -12.71 8.17
CA ASN A 312 5.98 -13.02 9.48
C ASN A 312 7.41 -13.55 9.32
N ARG A 313 7.65 -14.41 8.33
CA ARG A 313 9.00 -14.93 8.06
C ARG A 313 9.95 -13.84 7.57
N LEU A 314 9.49 -12.96 6.70
CA LEU A 314 10.28 -11.82 6.21
C LEU A 314 10.67 -10.87 7.33
N ILE A 315 9.75 -10.60 8.26
CA ILE A 315 10.03 -9.74 9.41
C ILE A 315 11.04 -10.40 10.35
N GLN A 316 10.90 -11.70 10.62
CA GLN A 316 11.94 -12.44 11.37
C GLN A 316 13.32 -12.31 10.72
N LEU A 317 13.41 -12.43 9.39
CA LEU A 317 14.68 -12.28 8.66
C LEU A 317 15.25 -10.85 8.79
N GLN A 318 14.41 -9.81 8.81
CA GLN A 318 14.86 -8.43 9.06
C GLN A 318 15.29 -8.20 10.53
N MET A 319 14.84 -9.07 11.44
CA MET A 319 15.26 -9.10 12.86
C MET A 319 16.48 -10.00 13.10
N GLU A 320 16.77 -10.97 12.22
CA GLU A 320 17.97 -11.81 12.30
C GLU A 320 19.21 -10.97 11.92
N GLY A 321 20.21 -10.89 12.82
CA GLY A 321 21.41 -10.05 12.64
C GLY A 321 21.41 -8.73 13.42
N SER A 322 20.36 -8.45 14.20
CA SER A 322 20.21 -7.27 15.07
C SER A 322 21.05 -7.30 16.35
N VAL A 323 21.86 -8.33 16.54
CA VAL A 323 22.64 -8.55 17.77
C VAL A 323 24.11 -8.40 17.40
N GLY A 324 24.62 -7.17 17.51
CA GLY A 324 26.03 -6.83 17.28
C GLY A 324 26.25 -5.40 16.84
#